data_AF-A0A7C1WEZ9-F1
#
_entry.id   AF-A0A7C1WEZ9-F1
#
_cell.length_a   1.000
_cell.length_b   1.000
_cell.length_c   1.000
_cell.angle_alpha   90.00
_cell.angle_beta   90.00
_cell.angle_gamma   90.00
#
_symmetry.space_group_name_H-M   'P 1'
#
loop_
_entity.id
_entity.type
_entity.pdbx_description
1 polymer ?
#
loop_
_entity_poly.entity_id
_entity_poly.type
_entity_poly.pdbx_seq_one_letter_code
_entity_poly.pdbx_strand_id
1 'polypeptide(L)'
;PGHIPIDEIEANVLLEKKICDEAPFYVLGPLVTDISLGYDHISGAIGGAMAALYGADFLCYVTPSEHLALPTIEDVKLGVIASKIAAHSVNLLRNKKSFEKDREIAKARENLNWKKQIQSSIDPAYASSIRKERSKDIETCSMCGELCAIKILKEILK
;
A
#
# COMPACT_ATOMS: atom_id res chain seq x y z
N PRO A 1 -4.62 1.50 20.09
CA PRO A 1 -5.50 2.66 19.82
C PRO A 1 -6.20 2.49 18.47
N GLY A 2 -7.38 3.08 18.30
CA GLY A 2 -8.11 3.01 17.02
C GLY A 2 -7.99 4.30 16.22
N HIS A 3 -8.41 5.43 16.81
CA HIS A 3 -8.49 6.71 16.13
C HIS A 3 -7.50 7.68 16.76
N ILE A 4 -6.55 8.18 15.96
CA ILE A 4 -5.50 9.10 16.41
C ILE A 4 -5.23 10.10 15.28
N PRO A 5 -5.32 11.43 15.52
CA PRO A 5 -4.85 12.44 14.57
C PRO A 5 -3.41 12.18 14.12
N ILE A 6 -3.10 12.42 12.85
CA ILE A 6 -1.84 11.97 12.25
C ILE A 6 -0.58 12.47 12.99
N ASP A 7 -0.63 13.67 13.56
CA ASP A 7 0.45 14.32 14.30
C ASP A 7 0.70 13.72 15.69
N GLU A 8 -0.27 13.02 16.27
CA GLU A 8 -0.14 12.40 17.60
C GLU A 8 0.39 10.96 17.55
N ILE A 9 0.47 10.34 16.36
CA ILE A 9 0.86 8.93 16.20
C ILE A 9 2.28 8.68 16.72
N GLU A 10 3.22 9.57 16.41
CA GLU A 10 4.61 9.43 16.84
C GLU A 10 4.72 9.36 18.37
N ALA A 11 4.12 10.34 19.04
CA ALA A 11 4.14 10.43 20.49
C ALA A 11 3.49 9.18 21.13
N ASN A 12 2.38 8.70 20.58
CA ASN A 12 1.69 7.49 21.04
C ASN A 12 2.59 6.25 20.94
N VAL A 13 3.21 6.01 19.77
CA VAL A 13 4.05 4.82 19.57
C VAL A 13 5.30 4.87 20.43
N LEU A 14 6.01 6.00 20.47
CA LEU A 14 7.22 6.14 21.28
C LEU A 14 6.94 6.00 22.78
N LEU A 15 5.82 6.55 23.25
CA LEU A 15 5.40 6.40 24.64
C LEU A 15 5.12 4.93 24.97
N GLU A 16 4.33 4.24 24.14
CA GLU A 16 3.99 2.83 24.35
C GLU A 16 5.26 1.97 24.41
N LYS A 17 6.15 2.10 23.41
CA LYS A 17 7.41 1.34 23.35
C LYS A 17 8.25 1.57 24.61
N LYS A 18 8.32 2.81 25.11
CA LYS A 18 9.07 3.15 26.33
C LYS A 18 8.45 2.57 27.61
N ILE A 19 7.13 2.65 27.79
CA ILE A 19 6.47 2.20 29.03
C ILE A 19 6.25 0.69 29.08
N CYS A 20 6.26 0.04 27.92
CA CYS A 20 6.08 -1.41 27.76
C CYS A 20 7.41 -2.14 27.46
N ASP A 21 8.55 -1.58 27.88
CA ASP A 21 9.89 -2.18 27.74
C ASP A 21 10.20 -2.71 26.34
N GLU A 22 9.88 -1.93 25.31
CA GLU A 22 10.06 -2.23 23.88
C GLU A 22 9.34 -3.50 23.40
N ALA A 23 8.33 -3.99 24.13
CA ALA A 23 7.50 -5.12 23.72
C ALA A 23 6.91 -4.92 22.31
N PRO A 24 6.67 -6.01 21.54
CA PRO A 24 6.08 -5.90 20.21
C PRO A 24 4.73 -5.20 20.25
N PHE A 25 4.59 -4.11 19.50
CA PHE A 25 3.40 -3.27 19.56
C PHE A 25 2.43 -3.57 18.42
N TYR A 26 1.19 -3.86 18.78
CA TYR A 26 0.10 -4.17 17.86
C TYR A 26 -0.94 -3.04 17.83
N VAL A 27 -1.19 -2.48 16.65
CA VAL A 27 -2.12 -1.34 16.47
C VAL A 27 -3.26 -1.69 15.52
N LEU A 28 -4.44 -1.07 15.69
CA LEU A 28 -5.59 -1.19 14.80
C LEU A 28 -5.71 0.08 13.96
N GLY A 29 -5.37 0.02 12.67
CA GLY A 29 -5.11 1.24 11.89
C GLY A 29 -3.76 1.85 12.32
N PRO A 30 -3.72 3.01 13.00
CA PRO A 30 -4.85 3.85 13.45
C PRO A 30 -5.56 4.62 12.33
N LEU A 31 -6.84 4.92 12.53
CA LEU A 31 -7.62 5.85 11.72
C LEU A 31 -7.20 7.28 12.02
N VAL A 32 -6.78 7.99 10.97
CA VAL A 32 -6.27 9.37 11.06
C VAL A 32 -7.35 10.43 10.93
N THR A 33 -8.55 10.00 10.55
CA THR A 33 -9.73 10.85 10.41
C THR A 33 -10.99 10.01 10.49
N ASP A 34 -12.05 10.60 11.02
CA ASP A 34 -13.35 9.94 11.25
C ASP A 34 -14.36 10.23 10.15
N ILE A 35 -14.03 11.09 9.18
CA ILE A 35 -14.96 11.43 8.08
C ILE A 35 -14.91 10.41 6.93
N SER A 36 -14.07 9.38 7.05
CA SER A 36 -13.82 8.37 6.01
C SER A 36 -14.66 7.11 6.13
N LEU A 37 -15.83 7.14 6.79
CA LEU A 37 -16.71 5.97 6.89
C LEU A 37 -16.97 5.34 5.51
N GLY A 38 -16.86 4.01 5.41
CA GLY A 38 -16.86 3.28 4.13
C GLY A 38 -15.50 3.19 3.44
N TYR A 39 -14.53 3.97 3.91
CA TYR A 39 -13.15 4.08 3.42
C TYR A 39 -12.11 3.99 4.55
N ASP A 40 -12.50 3.48 5.71
CA ASP A 40 -11.65 3.41 6.90
C ASP A 40 -10.40 2.55 6.70
N HIS A 41 -10.44 1.56 5.82
CA HIS A 41 -9.24 0.84 5.35
C HIS A 41 -8.14 1.76 4.77
N ILE A 42 -8.50 2.89 4.15
CA ILE A 42 -7.56 3.89 3.62
C ILE A 42 -7.00 4.75 4.75
N SER A 43 -7.89 5.31 5.58
CA SER A 43 -7.52 6.09 6.77
C SER A 43 -6.60 5.29 7.69
N GLY A 44 -6.94 4.02 7.90
CA GLY A 44 -6.21 3.06 8.72
C GLY A 44 -4.87 2.66 8.12
N ALA A 45 -4.76 2.57 6.78
CA ALA A 45 -3.48 2.32 6.13
C ALA A 45 -2.51 3.50 6.26
N ILE A 46 -3.01 4.74 6.21
CA ILE A 46 -2.18 5.94 6.42
C ILE A 46 -1.62 5.95 7.85
N GLY A 47 -2.49 5.83 8.85
CA GLY A 47 -2.03 5.81 10.23
C GLY A 47 -1.20 4.58 10.57
N GLY A 48 -1.53 3.41 10.00
CA GLY A 48 -0.75 2.19 10.18
C GLY A 48 0.66 2.28 9.59
N ALA A 49 0.84 2.94 8.45
CA ALA A 49 2.17 3.21 7.92
C ALA A 49 2.97 4.15 8.85
N MET A 50 2.34 5.19 9.38
CA MET A 50 2.98 6.10 10.34
C MET A 50 3.33 5.38 11.64
N ALA A 51 2.40 4.61 12.20
CA ALA A 51 2.64 3.86 13.43
C ALA A 51 3.76 2.83 13.24
N ALA A 52 3.75 2.11 12.12
CA ALA A 52 4.82 1.19 11.77
C ALA A 52 6.16 1.92 11.63
N LEU A 53 6.21 3.09 10.98
CA LEU A 53 7.42 3.91 10.86
C LEU A 53 8.05 4.22 12.22
N TYR A 54 7.23 4.58 13.21
CA TYR A 54 7.67 4.94 14.56
C TYR A 54 7.93 3.76 15.50
N GLY A 55 7.62 2.53 15.10
CA GLY A 55 7.99 1.34 15.87
C GLY A 55 6.87 0.35 16.18
N ALA A 56 5.68 0.51 15.61
CA ALA A 56 4.68 -0.56 15.66
C ALA A 56 5.16 -1.78 14.87
N ASP A 57 4.93 -2.96 15.45
CA ASP A 57 5.45 -4.24 14.96
C ASP A 57 4.37 -5.02 14.18
N PHE A 58 3.10 -4.86 14.56
CA PHE A 58 1.96 -5.51 13.92
C PHE A 58 0.85 -4.51 13.60
N LEU A 59 0.27 -4.65 12.41
CA LEU A 59 -0.89 -3.86 11.96
C LEU A 59 -2.12 -4.77 11.89
N CYS A 60 -3.16 -4.46 12.67
CA CYS A 60 -4.49 -4.99 12.44
C CYS A 60 -5.08 -4.21 11.27
N TYR A 61 -5.50 -4.95 10.26
CA TYR A 61 -6.21 -4.37 9.14
C TYR A 61 -7.57 -3.80 9.55
N VAL A 62 -7.96 -2.75 8.84
CA VAL A 62 -9.29 -2.14 8.94
C VAL A 62 -9.99 -2.39 7.61
N THR A 63 -11.28 -2.73 7.65
CA THR A 63 -12.05 -3.01 6.43
C THR A 63 -12.84 -1.78 5.98
N PRO A 64 -13.30 -1.70 4.72
CA PRO A 64 -14.26 -0.68 4.29
C PRO A 64 -15.53 -0.62 5.16
N SER A 65 -15.96 -1.78 5.68
CA SER A 65 -17.17 -1.95 6.48
C SER A 65 -17.00 -1.60 7.97
N GLU A 66 -15.79 -1.17 8.38
CA GLU A 66 -15.56 -0.68 9.75
C GLU A 66 -16.59 0.40 10.11
N HIS A 67 -17.10 0.34 11.34
CA HIS A 67 -18.17 1.21 11.85
C HIS A 67 -19.54 1.10 11.14
N LEU A 68 -19.69 0.24 10.14
CA LEU A 68 -20.91 0.12 9.34
C LEU A 68 -21.57 -1.26 9.46
N ALA A 69 -20.81 -2.34 9.31
CA ALA A 69 -21.35 -3.70 9.26
C ALA A 69 -20.26 -4.77 9.43
N LEU A 70 -20.68 -6.04 9.45
CA LEU A 70 -19.75 -7.16 9.29
C LEU A 70 -19.17 -7.18 7.86
N PRO A 71 -17.87 -7.48 7.69
CA PRO A 71 -17.22 -7.41 6.39
C PRO A 71 -17.62 -8.56 5.47
N THR A 72 -17.76 -8.24 4.19
CA THR A 72 -17.83 -9.22 3.10
C THR A 72 -16.44 -9.77 2.73
N ILE A 73 -16.38 -10.77 1.85
CA ILE A 73 -15.11 -11.30 1.32
C ILE A 73 -14.29 -10.19 0.64
N GLU A 74 -14.96 -9.29 -0.10
CA GLU A 74 -14.27 -8.19 -0.78
C GLU A 74 -13.75 -7.16 0.23
N ASP A 75 -14.52 -6.87 1.29
CA ASP A 75 -14.07 -5.96 2.36
C ASP A 75 -12.81 -6.49 3.05
N VAL A 76 -12.78 -7.79 3.33
CA VAL A 76 -11.61 -8.46 3.89
C VAL A 76 -10.42 -8.32 2.95
N LYS A 77 -10.62 -8.58 1.65
CA LYS A 77 -9.57 -8.45 0.64
C LYS A 77 -9.01 -7.03 0.60
N LEU A 78 -9.88 -6.01 0.52
CA LEU A 78 -9.48 -4.61 0.44
C LEU A 78 -8.70 -4.17 1.69
N GLY A 79 -9.16 -4.53 2.88
CA GLY A 79 -8.45 -4.23 4.12
C GLY A 79 -7.07 -4.90 4.18
N VAL A 80 -6.97 -6.19 3.80
CA VAL A 80 -5.68 -6.90 3.77
C VAL A 80 -4.70 -6.26 2.77
N ILE A 81 -5.18 -5.89 1.57
CA ILE A 81 -4.34 -5.22 0.57
C ILE A 81 -3.85 -3.87 1.09
N ALA A 82 -4.74 -3.07 1.69
CA ALA A 82 -4.39 -1.75 2.24
C ALA A 82 -3.32 -1.86 3.34
N SER A 83 -3.47 -2.79 4.29
CA SER A 83 -2.47 -3.01 5.35
C SER A 83 -1.17 -3.60 4.83
N LYS A 84 -1.20 -4.48 3.82
CA LYS A 84 0.02 -4.99 3.17
C LYS A 84 0.80 -3.87 2.48
N ILE A 85 0.11 -2.91 1.86
CA ILE A 85 0.74 -1.72 1.27
C ILE A 85 1.38 -0.90 2.39
N ALA A 86 0.63 -0.55 3.44
CA ALA A 86 1.15 0.23 4.57
C ALA A 86 2.41 -0.41 5.20
N ALA A 87 2.35 -1.71 5.51
CA ALA A 87 3.47 -2.45 6.07
C ALA A 87 4.67 -2.50 5.10
N HIS A 88 4.42 -2.75 3.81
CA HIS A 88 5.49 -2.82 2.81
C HIS A 88 6.20 -1.47 2.64
N SER A 89 5.46 -0.36 2.63
CA SER A 89 6.01 1.00 2.51
C SER A 89 7.06 1.30 3.58
N VAL A 90 6.87 0.86 4.83
CA VAL A 90 7.86 1.01 5.89
C VAL A 90 8.97 -0.05 5.79
N ASN A 91 8.62 -1.28 5.40
CA ASN A 91 9.60 -2.34 5.20
C ASN A 91 10.63 -2.03 4.11
N LEU A 92 10.34 -1.12 3.17
CA LEU A 92 11.34 -0.61 2.22
C LEU A 92 12.57 -0.02 2.91
N LEU A 93 12.37 0.62 4.08
CA LEU A 93 13.44 1.23 4.88
C LEU A 93 14.21 0.19 5.71
N ARG A 94 13.56 -0.94 6.03
CA ARG A 94 14.05 -1.93 7.00
C ARG A 94 14.62 -3.20 6.37
N ASN A 95 14.23 -3.51 5.13
CA ASN A 95 14.50 -4.79 4.51
C ASN A 95 14.95 -4.65 3.05
N LYS A 96 16.20 -5.04 2.78
CA LYS A 96 16.78 -5.08 1.44
C LYS A 96 15.93 -5.89 0.44
N LYS A 97 15.34 -7.01 0.87
CA LYS A 97 14.48 -7.83 0.00
C LYS A 97 13.20 -7.10 -0.40
N SER A 98 12.64 -6.28 0.50
CA SER A 98 11.47 -5.45 0.18
C SER A 98 11.83 -4.38 -0.84
N PHE A 99 12.98 -3.69 -0.66
CA PHE A 99 13.49 -2.74 -1.63
C PHE A 99 13.77 -3.39 -3.00
N GLU A 100 14.35 -4.59 -3.03
CA GLU A 100 14.62 -5.32 -4.27
C GLU A 100 13.34 -5.66 -5.05
N LYS A 101 12.24 -6.01 -4.36
CA LYS A 101 10.93 -6.22 -5.00
C LYS A 101 10.43 -4.96 -5.71
N ASP A 102 10.56 -3.78 -5.09
CA ASP A 102 10.18 -2.51 -5.70
C ASP A 102 11.09 -2.17 -6.90
N ARG A 103 12.38 -2.47 -6.77
CA ARG A 103 13.33 -2.28 -7.86
C ARG A 103 13.04 -3.20 -9.04
N GLU A 104 12.60 -4.44 -8.80
CA GLU A 104 12.18 -5.36 -9.87
C GLU A 104 10.99 -4.81 -10.67
N ILE A 105 9.95 -4.32 -9.98
CA ILE A 105 8.79 -3.76 -10.67
C ILE A 105 9.15 -2.45 -11.38
N ALA A 106 10.03 -1.62 -10.81
CA ALA A 106 10.52 -0.41 -11.46
C ALA A 106 11.28 -0.71 -12.76
N LYS A 107 12.19 -1.70 -12.75
CA LYS A 107 12.87 -2.18 -13.97
C LYS A 107 11.89 -2.75 -14.99
N ALA A 108 10.84 -3.44 -14.54
CA ALA A 108 9.81 -3.94 -15.43
C ALA A 108 8.96 -2.81 -16.05
N ARG A 109 8.72 -1.71 -15.30
CA ARG A 109 8.07 -0.49 -15.78
C ARG A 109 8.90 0.23 -16.85
N GLU A 110 10.18 0.46 -16.56
CA GLU A 110 11.14 0.99 -17.53
C GLU A 110 11.14 0.17 -18.82
N ASN A 111 11.03 -1.16 -18.69
CA ASN A 111 11.02 -2.07 -19.83
C ASN A 111 9.66 -2.25 -20.52
N LEU A 112 8.61 -1.55 -20.09
CA LEU A 112 7.23 -1.78 -20.54
C LEU A 112 6.82 -3.28 -20.48
N ASN A 113 7.45 -4.04 -19.58
CA ASN A 113 7.22 -5.47 -19.43
C ASN A 113 6.00 -5.70 -18.51
N TRP A 114 4.81 -5.58 -19.09
CA TRP A 114 3.54 -5.71 -18.37
C TRP A 114 3.38 -7.04 -17.65
N LYS A 115 3.82 -8.15 -18.26
CA LYS A 115 3.74 -9.48 -17.66
C LYS A 115 4.50 -9.52 -16.34
N LYS A 116 5.76 -9.05 -16.32
CA LYS A 116 6.58 -9.02 -15.09
C LYS A 116 6.03 -8.00 -14.07
N GLN A 117 5.56 -6.83 -14.52
CA GLN A 117 4.93 -5.85 -13.62
C GLN A 117 3.73 -6.44 -12.88
N ILE A 118 2.82 -7.10 -13.61
CA ILE A 118 1.62 -7.72 -13.05
C ILE A 118 1.99 -8.85 -12.10
N GLN A 119 2.88 -9.76 -12.51
CA GLN A 119 3.33 -10.89 -11.68
C GLN A 119 3.99 -10.47 -10.37
N SER A 120 4.70 -9.34 -10.37
CA SER A 120 5.38 -8.80 -9.18
C SER A 120 4.48 -7.92 -8.29
N SER A 121 3.23 -7.67 -8.67
CA SER A 121 2.31 -6.82 -7.90
C SER A 121 1.69 -7.56 -6.70
N ILE A 122 1.11 -6.80 -5.76
CA ILE A 122 0.48 -7.35 -4.54
C ILE A 122 -0.77 -8.18 -4.86
N ASP A 123 -1.54 -7.77 -5.87
CA ASP A 123 -2.69 -8.50 -6.42
C ASP A 123 -2.58 -8.62 -7.95
N PRO A 124 -1.85 -9.64 -8.45
CA PRO A 124 -1.66 -9.85 -9.88
C PRO A 124 -2.96 -10.09 -10.64
N ALA A 125 -3.97 -10.69 -10.01
CA ALA A 125 -5.24 -10.98 -10.67
C ALA A 125 -5.99 -9.67 -10.97
N TYR A 126 -6.07 -8.77 -9.98
CA TYR A 126 -6.70 -7.47 -10.15
C TYR A 126 -5.90 -6.53 -11.06
N ALA A 127 -4.57 -6.50 -10.95
CA ALA A 127 -3.74 -5.73 -11.87
C ALA A 127 -3.90 -6.20 -13.33
N SER A 128 -4.01 -7.52 -13.54
CA SER A 128 -4.26 -8.13 -14.85
C SER A 128 -5.63 -7.78 -15.41
N SER A 129 -6.69 -7.77 -14.58
CA SER A 129 -8.05 -7.45 -15.04
C SER A 129 -8.13 -6.01 -15.55
N ILE A 130 -7.59 -5.03 -14.82
CA ILE A 130 -7.55 -3.62 -15.24
C ILE A 130 -6.84 -3.47 -16.59
N ARG A 131 -5.66 -4.09 -16.73
CA ARG A 131 -4.86 -3.96 -17.96
C ARG A 131 -5.55 -4.60 -19.16
N LYS A 132 -6.19 -5.77 -18.97
CA LYS A 132 -6.92 -6.48 -20.02
C LYS A 132 -8.19 -5.75 -20.43
N GLU A 133 -8.86 -5.07 -19.52
CA GLU A 133 -10.09 -4.33 -19.80
C GLU A 133 -9.78 -3.04 -20.58
N ARG A 134 -8.75 -2.29 -20.17
CA ARG A 134 -8.61 -0.87 -20.56
C ARG A 134 -7.50 -0.57 -21.56
N SER A 135 -6.63 -1.53 -21.89
CA SER A 135 -5.42 -1.25 -22.65
C SER A 135 -5.07 -2.35 -23.66
N LYS A 136 -6.06 -3.11 -24.16
CA LYS A 136 -5.80 -4.13 -25.19
C LYS A 136 -5.04 -3.51 -26.37
N ASP A 137 -4.00 -4.20 -26.80
CA ASP A 137 -3.24 -3.91 -28.04
C ASP A 137 -2.46 -2.58 -28.08
N ILE A 138 -2.26 -1.91 -26.94
CA ILE A 138 -1.30 -0.80 -26.80
C ILE A 138 -0.07 -1.23 -26.01
N GLU A 139 1.12 -0.76 -26.42
CA GLU A 139 2.39 -1.05 -25.76
C GLU A 139 2.49 -0.37 -24.38
N THR A 140 1.83 0.78 -24.23
CA THR A 140 1.83 1.60 -23.01
C THR A 140 0.53 1.40 -22.22
N CYS A 141 0.26 2.22 -21.20
CA CYS A 141 -1.06 2.25 -20.57
C CYS A 141 -1.99 3.20 -21.36
N SER A 142 -3.30 2.96 -21.28
CA SER A 142 -4.29 3.82 -21.94
C SER A 142 -4.38 5.24 -21.37
N MET A 143 -3.78 5.50 -20.21
CA MET A 143 -3.77 6.83 -19.61
C MET A 143 -2.99 7.84 -20.46
N CYS A 144 -1.82 7.46 -20.98
CA CYS A 144 -0.98 8.35 -21.79
C CYS A 144 -0.87 7.91 -23.25
N GLY A 145 -1.10 6.62 -23.56
CA GLY A 145 -1.00 6.09 -24.92
C GLY A 145 0.37 6.39 -25.55
N GLU A 146 0.35 7.02 -26.72
CA GLU A 146 1.55 7.43 -27.47
C GLU A 146 2.39 8.48 -26.74
N LEU A 147 1.80 9.26 -25.84
CA LEU A 147 2.49 10.29 -25.04
C LEU A 147 3.17 9.73 -23.79
N CYS A 148 3.41 8.42 -23.74
CA CYS A 148 4.07 7.78 -22.61
C CYS A 148 5.52 8.25 -22.49
N ALA A 149 5.84 8.92 -21.37
CA ALA A 149 7.20 9.41 -21.10
C ALA A 149 8.27 8.31 -21.18
N ILE A 150 7.97 7.09 -20.72
CA ILE A 150 8.92 5.95 -20.76
C ILE A 150 9.20 5.53 -22.21
N LYS A 151 8.16 5.50 -23.07
CA LYS A 151 8.29 5.16 -24.48
C LYS A 151 9.11 6.21 -25.22
N ILE A 152 8.73 7.48 -25.07
CA ILE A 152 9.41 8.63 -25.68
C ILE A 152 10.88 8.67 -25.27
N LEU A 153 11.18 8.53 -23.97
CA LEU A 153 12.55 8.54 -23.48
C LEU A 153 13.39 7.41 -24.10
N LYS A 154 12.82 6.21 -24.24
CA LYS A 154 13.50 5.08 -24.90
C LYS A 154 13.76 5.31 -26.39
N GLU A 155 12.87 6.00 -27.09
CA GLU A 155 13.07 6.35 -28.49
C GLU A 155 14.18 7.41 -28.65
N ILE A 156 14.28 8.36 -27.71
CA ILE A 156 15.32 9.40 -27.70
C ILE A 156 16.71 8.85 -27.34
N LEU A 157 16.78 7.86 -26.43
CA LEU A 157 18.03 7.28 -25.95
C LEU A 157 18.60 6.15 -26.85
N LYS A 158 17.93 5.83 -27.96
CA LYS A 158 18.43 4.89 -28.98
C LYS A 158 19.43 5.55 -29.91
#